data_AF-A0A942NWP1-F1
#
_entry.id   AF-A0A942NWP1-F1
#
_cell.length_a   1.000
_cell.length_b   1.000
_cell.length_c   1.000
_cell.angle_alpha   90.00
_cell.angle_beta   90.00
_cell.angle_gamma   90.00
#
_symmetry.space_group_name_H-M   'P 1'
#
loop_
_entity.id
_entity.type
_entity.pdbx_description
1 polymer ?
#
loop_
_entity_poly.entity_id
_entity_poly.type
_entity_poly.pdbx_seq_one_letter_code
_entity_poly.pdbx_strand_id
1 'polypeptide(L)'
;MSIKDLLAKIPYTADLYDAIRPVRPRTRYNLSQLEKALPGAVEQTRPFAEKAPKGRKIVLFATLHYWVEQAAIIGLALRGMGHEVTIAYLPYGDWDKEINAFDLRRQDLYTRRVLKPLKGLI
;
A
#
# COMPACT_ATOMS: atom_id res chain seq x y z
N MET A 1 -1.81 -22.08 21.08
CA MET A 1 -2.31 -20.70 21.17
C MET A 1 -1.14 -19.80 21.55
N SER A 2 -0.72 -18.93 20.65
CA SER A 2 0.39 -17.98 20.85
C SER A 2 -0.09 -16.67 21.45
N ILE A 3 0.79 -15.89 22.09
CA ILE A 3 0.50 -14.50 22.54
C ILE A 3 -0.06 -13.67 21.38
N LYS A 4 0.44 -13.88 20.16
CA LYS A 4 -0.04 -13.20 18.95
C LYS A 4 -1.51 -13.51 18.64
N ASP A 5 -1.98 -14.73 18.88
CA ASP A 5 -3.36 -15.13 18.61
C ASP A 5 -4.33 -14.46 19.59
N LEU A 6 -3.87 -14.17 20.81
CA LEU A 6 -4.63 -13.39 21.79
C LEU A 6 -4.70 -11.91 21.39
N LEU A 7 -3.56 -11.31 21.03
CA LEU A 7 -3.49 -9.92 20.56
C LEU A 7 -4.34 -9.70 19.31
N ALA A 8 -4.36 -10.67 18.38
CA ALA A 8 -5.16 -10.62 17.17
C ALA A 8 -6.68 -10.52 17.43
N LYS A 9 -7.17 -10.94 18.61
CA LYS A 9 -8.58 -10.84 18.99
C LYS A 9 -8.95 -9.50 19.61
N ILE A 10 -7.96 -8.73 20.07
CA ILE A 10 -8.18 -7.41 20.65
C ILE A 10 -8.08 -6.38 19.52
N PRO A 11 -9.14 -5.61 19.22
CA PRO A 11 -9.10 -4.58 18.18
C PRO A 11 -7.96 -3.59 18.40
N TYR A 12 -7.37 -3.10 17.30
CA TYR A 12 -6.32 -2.05 17.28
C TYR A 12 -4.99 -2.38 17.95
N THR A 13 -4.74 -3.61 18.41
CA THR A 13 -3.44 -3.97 19.00
C THR A 13 -2.29 -3.87 17.99
N ALA A 14 -2.53 -4.30 16.75
CA ALA A 14 -1.56 -4.17 15.67
C ALA A 14 -1.27 -2.70 15.34
N ASP A 15 -2.30 -1.86 15.36
CA ASP A 15 -2.20 -0.42 15.13
C ASP A 15 -1.39 0.28 16.23
N LEU A 16 -1.67 -0.04 17.51
CA LEU A 16 -0.89 0.48 18.64
C LEU A 16 0.57 0.00 18.57
N TYR A 17 0.79 -1.28 18.24
CA TYR A 17 2.14 -1.82 18.08
C TYR A 17 2.89 -1.10 16.96
N ASP A 18 2.26 -0.88 15.79
CA ASP A 18 2.88 -0.18 14.66
C ASP A 18 3.11 1.31 14.98
N ALA A 19 2.22 1.96 15.72
CA ALA A 19 2.41 3.35 16.16
C ALA A 19 3.66 3.51 17.05
N ILE A 20 3.96 2.52 17.90
CA ILE A 20 5.16 2.52 18.74
C ILE A 20 6.40 2.00 17.98
N ARG A 21 6.21 1.07 17.03
CA ARG A 21 7.29 0.44 16.25
C ARG A 21 6.91 0.32 14.77
N PRO A 22 6.99 1.41 13.99
CA PRO A 22 6.58 1.45 12.58
C PRO A 22 7.67 0.84 11.68
N VAL A 23 7.98 -0.43 11.90
CA VAL A 23 9.02 -1.16 11.16
C VAL A 23 8.40 -2.06 10.11
N ARG A 24 9.11 -2.26 9.01
CA ARG A 24 8.73 -3.23 7.98
C ARG A 24 8.51 -4.63 8.62
N PRO A 25 7.45 -5.37 8.24
CA PRO A 25 7.30 -6.77 8.60
C PRO A 25 8.52 -7.59 8.17
N ARG A 26 9.08 -8.41 9.07
CA ARG A 26 10.23 -9.30 8.78
C ARG A 26 9.77 -10.54 7.98
N THR A 27 9.24 -10.30 6.78
CA THR A 27 8.69 -11.31 5.87
C THR A 27 9.11 -11.00 4.42
N ARG A 28 8.70 -11.86 3.48
CA ARG A 28 8.86 -11.59 2.04
C ARG A 28 8.08 -10.36 1.56
N TYR A 29 7.05 -9.92 2.30
CA TYR A 29 6.33 -8.67 2.03
C TYR A 29 7.30 -7.48 2.10
N ASN A 30 7.70 -6.99 0.92
CA ASN A 30 8.68 -5.94 0.77
C ASN A 30 8.16 -4.87 -0.20
N LEU A 31 8.14 -3.62 0.25
CA LEU A 31 7.84 -2.45 -0.58
C LEU A 31 8.94 -1.39 -0.50
N SER A 32 10.15 -1.77 -0.08
CA SER A 32 11.24 -0.81 0.18
C SER A 32 11.71 -0.07 -1.07
N GLN A 33 11.59 -0.70 -2.25
CA GLN A 33 11.95 -0.07 -3.51
C GLN A 33 10.90 0.98 -3.87
N LEU A 34 9.62 0.62 -3.77
CA LEU A 34 8.52 1.56 -3.92
C LEU A 34 8.64 2.74 -2.94
N GLU A 35 8.86 2.48 -1.65
CA GLU A 35 8.99 3.52 -0.61
C GLU A 35 10.06 4.56 -0.93
N LYS A 36 11.18 4.14 -1.52
CA LYS A 36 12.26 5.03 -1.96
C LYS A 36 11.90 5.83 -3.22
N ALA A 37 11.27 5.19 -4.20
CA ALA A 37 11.02 5.79 -5.51
C ALA A 37 9.75 6.66 -5.55
N LEU A 38 8.76 6.33 -4.73
CA LEU A 38 7.41 6.89 -4.82
C LEU A 38 7.33 8.42 -4.65
N PRO A 39 8.05 9.06 -3.70
CA PRO A 39 8.02 10.51 -3.59
C PRO A 39 8.46 11.21 -4.88
N GLY A 40 9.54 10.75 -5.51
CA GLY A 40 10.01 11.31 -6.78
C GLY A 40 9.02 11.09 -7.93
N ALA A 41 8.41 9.91 -8.01
CA ALA A 41 7.40 9.60 -9.03
C ALA A 41 6.14 10.46 -8.88
N VAL A 42 5.70 10.73 -7.65
CA VAL A 42 4.57 11.63 -7.35
C VAL A 42 4.88 13.04 -7.85
N GLU A 43 6.04 13.60 -7.49
CA GLU A 43 6.43 14.95 -7.89
C GLU A 43 6.54 15.09 -9.41
N GLN A 44 7.06 14.07 -10.09
CA GLN A 44 7.10 14.04 -11.56
C GLN A 44 5.69 14.00 -12.19
N THR A 45 4.72 13.37 -11.53
CA THR A 45 3.37 13.18 -12.06
C THR A 45 2.48 14.42 -11.92
N ARG A 46 2.65 15.20 -10.84
CA ARG A 46 1.84 16.39 -10.53
C ARG A 46 1.62 17.35 -11.71
N PRO A 47 2.65 17.85 -12.40
CA PRO A 47 2.45 18.82 -13.48
C PRO A 47 1.65 18.27 -14.66
N PHE A 48 1.68 16.96 -14.89
CA PHE A 48 0.86 16.31 -15.92
C PHE A 48 -0.58 16.15 -15.44
N ALA A 49 -0.79 15.68 -14.21
CA ALA A 49 -2.11 15.49 -13.63
C ALA A 49 -2.92 16.80 -13.51
N GLU A 50 -2.26 17.93 -13.28
CA GLU A 50 -2.88 19.27 -13.21
C GLU A 50 -3.34 19.79 -14.58
N LYS A 51 -2.61 19.45 -15.65
CA LYS A 51 -2.90 19.91 -17.02
C LYS A 51 -3.77 18.94 -17.80
N ALA A 52 -3.92 17.71 -17.31
CA ALA A 52 -4.63 16.67 -18.02
C ALA A 52 -6.15 16.90 -18.05
N PRO A 53 -6.82 16.58 -19.17
CA PRO A 53 -8.28 16.59 -19.21
C PRO A 53 -8.85 15.55 -18.24
N LYS A 54 -10.09 15.76 -17.79
CA LYS A 54 -10.75 14.80 -16.90
C LYS A 54 -10.96 13.46 -17.60
N GLY A 55 -10.33 12.42 -17.08
CA GLY A 55 -10.42 11.05 -17.58
C GLY A 55 -11.50 10.21 -16.88
N ARG A 56 -11.40 8.90 -17.08
CA ARG A 56 -12.26 7.87 -16.45
C ARG A 56 -11.84 7.56 -15.01
N LYS A 57 -12.77 6.95 -14.26
CA LYS A 57 -12.49 6.32 -12.96
C LYS A 57 -11.93 4.91 -13.16
N ILE A 58 -10.82 4.58 -12.54
CA ILE A 58 -10.11 3.31 -12.71
C ILE A 58 -9.74 2.75 -11.33
N VAL A 59 -10.09 1.49 -11.08
CA VAL A 59 -9.60 0.75 -9.92
C VAL A 59 -8.50 -0.20 -10.36
N LEU A 60 -7.33 -0.09 -9.75
CA LEU A 60 -6.24 -1.05 -9.90
C LEU A 60 -6.22 -1.95 -8.68
N PHE A 61 -6.43 -3.26 -8.88
CA PHE A 61 -6.43 -4.24 -7.81
C PHE A 61 -5.17 -5.10 -7.84
N ALA A 62 -4.40 -5.06 -6.75
CA ALA A 62 -3.17 -5.83 -6.58
C ALA A 62 -3.38 -7.01 -5.62
N THR A 63 -3.33 -8.23 -6.14
CA THR A 63 -3.56 -9.45 -5.35
C THR A 63 -2.35 -9.87 -4.50
N LEU A 64 -1.15 -9.39 -4.83
CA LEU A 64 0.11 -9.69 -4.13
C LEU A 64 0.95 -8.44 -3.96
N HIS A 65 1.85 -8.47 -2.97
CA HIS A 65 2.66 -7.31 -2.60
C HIS A 65 3.48 -6.69 -3.73
N TYR A 66 4.08 -7.49 -4.62
CA TYR A 66 4.84 -6.95 -5.76
C TYR A 66 3.94 -6.31 -6.83
N TRP A 67 2.67 -6.75 -6.95
CA TRP A 67 1.69 -6.07 -7.78
C TRP A 67 1.27 -4.72 -7.21
N VAL A 68 1.44 -4.47 -5.90
CA VAL A 68 1.21 -3.14 -5.30
C VAL A 68 2.20 -2.12 -5.86
N GLU A 69 3.47 -2.51 -6.01
CA GLU A 69 4.48 -1.64 -6.62
C GLU A 69 4.11 -1.27 -8.06
N GLN A 70 3.74 -2.28 -8.86
CA GLN A 70 3.29 -2.06 -10.24
C GLN A 70 2.02 -1.20 -10.31
N ALA A 71 1.02 -1.48 -9.48
CA ALA A 71 -0.23 -0.73 -9.44
C ALA A 71 -0.01 0.75 -9.06
N ALA A 72 0.92 1.03 -8.16
CA ALA A 72 1.28 2.40 -7.80
C ALA A 72 1.87 3.18 -8.98
N ILE A 73 2.83 2.59 -9.70
CA ILE A 73 3.48 3.26 -10.84
C ILE A 73 2.52 3.40 -12.04
N ILE A 74 1.76 2.35 -12.37
CA ILE A 74 0.73 2.42 -13.42
C ILE A 74 -0.35 3.45 -13.04
N GLY A 75 -0.75 3.47 -11.76
CA GLY A 75 -1.71 4.44 -11.25
C GLY A 75 -1.24 5.87 -11.41
N LEU A 76 0.04 6.15 -11.15
CA LEU A 76 0.63 7.48 -11.38
C LEU A 76 0.63 7.85 -12.86
N ALA A 77 1.00 6.93 -13.75
CA ALA A 77 0.93 7.19 -15.20
C ALA A 77 -0.51 7.51 -15.64
N LEU A 78 -1.49 6.70 -15.22
CA LEU A 78 -2.92 6.93 -15.47
C LEU A 78 -3.38 8.27 -14.91
N ARG A 79 -2.92 8.62 -13.71
CA ARG A 79 -3.26 9.89 -13.08
C ARG A 79 -2.67 11.08 -13.82
N GLY A 80 -1.44 10.98 -14.31
CA GLY A 80 -0.80 11.96 -15.18
C GLY A 80 -1.53 12.14 -16.52
N MET A 81 -2.25 11.12 -16.99
CA MET A 81 -3.14 11.19 -18.16
C MET A 81 -4.56 11.71 -17.82
N GLY A 82 -4.82 12.08 -16.57
CA GLY A 82 -6.07 12.72 -16.14
C GLY A 82 -7.13 11.79 -15.57
N HIS A 83 -6.84 10.49 -15.43
CA HIS A 83 -7.75 9.52 -14.83
C HIS A 83 -7.87 9.71 -13.31
N GLU A 84 -9.04 9.39 -12.76
CA GLU A 84 -9.27 9.24 -11.33
C GLU A 84 -8.95 7.79 -10.96
N VAL A 85 -7.81 7.56 -10.34
CA VAL A 85 -7.32 6.21 -10.03
C VAL A 85 -7.60 5.90 -8.57
N THR A 86 -7.95 4.66 -8.27
CA THR A 86 -8.01 4.12 -6.92
C THR A 86 -7.22 2.82 -6.88
N ILE A 87 -6.37 2.65 -5.86
CA ILE A 87 -5.60 1.41 -5.66
C ILE A 87 -6.26 0.61 -4.54
N ALA A 88 -6.59 -0.64 -4.85
CA ALA A 88 -7.03 -1.64 -3.90
C ALA A 88 -6.01 -2.79 -3.89
N TYR A 89 -5.81 -3.43 -2.74
CA TYR A 89 -4.82 -4.50 -2.63
C TYR A 89 -5.18 -5.49 -1.53
N LEU A 90 -4.55 -6.66 -1.60
CA LEU A 90 -4.54 -7.63 -0.52
C LEU A 90 -3.16 -7.60 0.18
N PRO A 91 -3.10 -7.42 1.51
CA PRO A 91 -1.84 -7.26 2.23
C PRO A 91 -1.19 -8.61 2.57
N TYR A 92 -1.12 -9.55 1.62
CA TYR A 92 -0.50 -10.86 1.83
C TYR A 92 0.89 -10.94 1.19
N GLY A 93 1.85 -11.45 1.96
CA GLY A 93 3.20 -11.74 1.47
C GLY A 93 3.20 -12.98 0.58
N ASP A 94 2.69 -14.07 1.15
CA ASP A 94 2.45 -15.36 0.51
C ASP A 94 0.93 -15.62 0.64
N TRP A 95 0.21 -15.69 -0.48
CA TRP A 95 -1.26 -15.81 -0.48
C TRP A 95 -1.75 -17.21 -0.11
N ASP A 96 -0.90 -18.21 -0.28
CA ASP A 96 -1.14 -19.63 -0.05
C ASP A 96 -0.84 -20.07 1.39
N LYS A 97 -0.26 -19.17 2.21
CA LYS A 97 0.11 -19.48 3.59
C LYS A 97 -0.83 -18.82 4.58
N GLU A 98 -1.15 -19.56 5.63
CA GLU A 98 -1.88 -19.01 6.76
C GLU A 98 -1.09 -17.88 7.43
N ILE A 99 -1.82 -16.82 7.79
CA ILE A 99 -1.30 -15.66 8.50
C ILE A 99 -2.31 -15.22 9.55
N ASN A 100 -1.85 -14.94 10.76
CA ASN A 100 -2.72 -14.42 11.82
C ASN A 100 -3.11 -12.96 11.53
N ALA A 101 -4.29 -12.55 12.01
CA ALA A 101 -4.83 -11.22 11.74
C ALA A 101 -3.93 -10.07 12.23
N PHE A 102 -3.17 -10.27 13.31
CA PHE A 102 -2.24 -9.26 13.82
C PHE A 102 -1.11 -9.01 12.81
N ASP A 103 -0.43 -10.06 12.33
CA ASP A 103 0.65 -9.92 11.36
C ASP A 103 0.12 -9.46 9.98
N LEU A 104 -1.08 -9.88 9.57
CA LEU A 104 -1.74 -9.39 8.35
C LEU A 104 -2.02 -7.88 8.43
N ARG A 105 -2.57 -7.41 9.56
CA ARG A 105 -2.82 -5.98 9.78
C ARG A 105 -1.52 -5.17 9.77
N ARG A 106 -0.41 -5.72 10.26
CA ARG A 106 0.91 -5.07 10.17
C ARG A 106 1.41 -4.93 8.73
N GLN A 107 1.12 -5.89 7.85
CA GLN A 107 1.43 -5.77 6.41
C GLN A 107 0.57 -4.67 5.75
N ASP A 108 -0.72 -4.58 6.11
CA ASP A 108 -1.60 -3.50 5.66
C ASP A 108 -1.09 -2.11 6.13
N LEU A 109 -0.78 -1.96 7.41
CA LEU A 109 -0.27 -0.69 7.97
C LEU A 109 1.04 -0.26 7.30
N TYR A 110 1.95 -1.20 7.06
CA TYR A 110 3.17 -0.94 6.29
C TYR A 110 2.85 -0.45 4.87
N THR A 111 1.91 -1.11 4.18
CA THR A 111 1.51 -0.72 2.82
C THR A 111 0.89 0.68 2.78
N ARG A 112 0.00 0.99 3.72
CA ARG A 112 -0.60 2.34 3.87
C ARG A 112 0.45 3.40 4.10
N ARG A 113 1.47 3.11 4.92
CA ARG A 113 2.58 4.02 5.19
C ARG A 113 3.41 4.26 3.93
N VAL A 114 3.74 3.21 3.19
CA VAL A 114 4.49 3.32 1.92
C VAL A 114 3.70 4.09 0.88
N LEU A 115 2.41 3.82 0.72
CA LEU A 115 1.55 4.49 -0.27
C LEU A 115 1.10 5.90 0.15
N LYS A 116 1.44 6.36 1.36
CA LYS A 116 1.06 7.69 1.87
C LYS A 116 1.35 8.85 0.91
N PRO A 117 2.48 8.89 0.17
CA PRO A 117 2.75 9.96 -0.81
C PRO A 117 1.73 10.06 -1.94
N LEU A 118 1.00 8.98 -2.26
CA LEU A 118 -0.05 9.01 -3.28
C LEU A 118 -1.30 9.79 -2.84
N LYS A 119 -1.49 9.98 -1.53
CA LYS A 119 -2.71 10.55 -0.97
C LYS A 119 -2.99 11.93 -1.57
N GLY A 120 -4.19 12.08 -2.14
CA GLY A 120 -4.64 13.32 -2.78
C GLY A 120 -4.27 13.42 -4.26
N LEU A 121 -3.50 12.47 -4.78
CA LEU A 121 -3.24 12.30 -6.20
C LEU A 121 -3.95 11.06 -6.75
N ILE A 122 -3.95 9.97 -5.98
CA ILE A 122 -4.64 8.68 -6.19
C ILE A 122 -5.33 8.28 -4.88
#